data_AF-A0A9D2JIY4-F1
#
_entry.id   AF-A0A9D2JIY4-F1
#
_cell.length_a   1.000
_cell.length_b   1.000
_cell.length_c   1.000
_cell.angle_alpha   90.00
_cell.angle_beta   90.00
_cell.angle_gamma   90.00
#
_symmetry.space_group_name_H-M   'P 1'
#
loop_
_entity.id
_entity.type
_entity.pdbx_description
1 polymer ?
#
loop_
_entity_poly.entity_id
_entity_poly.type
_entity_poly.pdbx_seq_one_letter_code
_entity_poly.pdbx_strand_id
1 'polypeptide(L)'
;MLFLYSSELFNYNFGVVLKDSAIPNALEDSGNWIAAFQKTFQPLNMKQQKFILYSINKYQTLSHFVFMRDEMFSLFRIVNYYSLKKAAPVYYERFKEFWELFTKLSPELNTNLFRLKSFALMTNFAPLVAPLAPITIAIYSEFSGFLSNYLMDHITLYFKANYKITFVDSFLDADLVISTTTIHPDELLGTPLVIVEPTLNANDFFLIQQRIQEIINRN
;
A
#
# COMPACT_ATOMS: atom_id res chain seq x y z
N MET A 1 10.18 -18.86 24.72
CA MET A 1 10.88 -18.37 23.52
C MET A 1 9.96 -17.59 22.58
N LEU A 2 8.85 -18.17 22.09
CA LEU A 2 7.80 -17.44 21.34
C LEU A 2 7.29 -16.18 22.07
N PHE A 3 7.19 -16.26 23.41
CA PHE A 3 6.73 -15.16 24.27
C PHE A 3 7.59 -13.87 24.16
N LEU A 4 8.90 -14.00 23.91
CA LEU A 4 9.82 -12.85 23.79
C LEU A 4 9.65 -12.14 22.43
N TYR A 5 9.34 -12.90 21.39
CA TYR A 5 9.03 -12.37 20.07
C TYR A 5 7.62 -11.81 19.94
N SER A 6 6.68 -12.30 20.76
CA SER A 6 5.34 -11.71 20.94
C SER A 6 5.31 -10.54 21.92
N SER A 7 6.47 -10.00 22.34
CA SER A 7 6.53 -8.84 23.27
C SER A 7 6.01 -7.53 22.67
N GLU A 8 5.55 -7.53 21.42
CA GLU A 8 4.74 -6.45 20.83
C GLU A 8 3.24 -6.62 21.10
N LEU A 9 2.77 -7.83 21.45
CA LEU A 9 1.38 -8.13 21.83
C LEU A 9 1.10 -7.90 23.33
N PHE A 10 2.16 -7.77 24.14
CA PHE A 10 2.04 -7.50 25.56
C PHE A 10 2.89 -6.28 25.91
N ASN A 11 2.25 -5.29 26.54
CA ASN A 11 2.89 -4.07 27.03
C ASN A 11 3.71 -4.37 28.30
N TYR A 12 4.68 -5.28 28.21
CA TYR A 12 5.60 -5.56 29.30
C TYR A 12 6.81 -4.64 29.18
N ASN A 13 6.98 -3.79 30.20
CA ASN A 13 8.25 -3.15 30.52
C ASN A 13 9.22 -4.25 30.97
N PHE A 14 9.79 -5.01 30.02
CA PHE A 14 11.06 -5.65 30.30
C PHE A 14 12.04 -4.49 30.52
N GLY A 15 12.48 -4.33 31.77
CA GLY A 15 13.64 -3.51 32.10
C GLY A 15 14.88 -4.17 31.50
N VAL A 16 14.96 -4.21 30.17
CA VAL A 16 16.21 -4.46 29.47
C VAL A 16 17.01 -3.21 29.74
N VAL A 17 17.84 -3.28 30.78
CA VAL A 17 18.88 -2.29 31.02
C VAL A 17 19.82 -2.44 29.83
N LEU A 18 19.57 -1.66 28.76
CA LEU A 18 20.46 -1.45 27.63
C LEU A 18 21.66 -0.63 28.11
N LYS A 19 22.39 -1.12 29.12
CA LYS A 19 23.70 -0.59 29.45
C LYS A 19 24.68 -1.22 28.48
N ASP A 20 24.99 -0.46 27.44
CA ASP A 20 26.22 -0.56 26.66
C ASP A 20 26.42 -1.80 25.77
N SER A 21 25.36 -2.51 25.38
CA SER A 21 25.43 -3.41 24.22
C SER A 21 25.14 -2.61 22.94
N ALA A 22 26.12 -1.83 22.48
CA ALA A 22 26.04 -1.20 21.16
C ALA A 22 26.00 -2.32 20.10
N ILE A 23 24.81 -2.59 19.57
CA ILE A 23 24.67 -3.54 18.48
C ILE A 23 25.23 -2.88 17.24
N PRO A 24 26.20 -3.50 16.56
CA PRO A 24 26.75 -2.96 15.32
C PRO A 24 25.63 -2.62 14.34
N ASN A 25 25.73 -1.46 13.70
CA ASN A 25 24.92 -1.04 12.55
C ASN A 25 23.43 -0.74 12.78
N ALA A 26 22.89 -0.85 14.01
CA ALA A 26 21.45 -0.62 14.25
C ALA A 26 20.94 0.76 13.81
N LEU A 27 21.78 1.80 13.95
CA LEU A 27 21.47 3.15 13.49
C LEU A 27 21.47 3.24 11.95
N GLU A 28 22.43 2.58 11.31
CA GLU A 28 22.58 2.52 9.86
C GLU A 28 21.42 1.73 9.23
N ASP A 29 21.11 0.55 9.75
CA ASP A 29 19.99 -0.29 9.30
C ASP A 29 18.64 0.43 9.44
N SER A 30 18.48 1.17 10.54
CA SER A 30 17.28 1.99 10.74
C SER A 30 17.21 3.12 9.70
N GLY A 31 18.34 3.75 9.40
CA GLY A 31 18.45 4.76 8.35
C GLY A 31 18.11 4.19 6.96
N ASN A 32 18.66 3.02 6.63
CA ASN A 32 18.40 2.31 5.38
C ASN A 32 16.94 1.92 5.24
N TRP A 33 16.31 1.44 6.32
CA TRP A 33 14.89 1.11 6.35
C TRP A 33 14.04 2.36 6.11
N ILE A 34 14.33 3.46 6.82
CA ILE A 34 13.61 4.74 6.67
C ILE A 34 13.74 5.25 5.24
N ALA A 35 14.95 5.25 4.68
CA ALA A 35 15.20 5.71 3.31
C ALA A 35 14.45 4.87 2.27
N ALA A 36 14.48 3.54 2.39
CA ALA A 36 13.75 2.64 1.51
C ALA A 36 12.23 2.85 1.63
N PHE A 37 11.70 3.03 2.84
CA PHE A 37 10.28 3.28 3.07
C PHE A 37 9.83 4.60 2.45
N GLN A 38 10.55 5.69 2.71
CA GLN A 38 10.17 7.01 2.20
C GLN A 38 10.25 7.09 0.68
N LYS A 39 11.11 6.30 0.03
CA LYS A 39 11.21 6.22 -1.42
C LYS A 39 10.01 5.52 -2.07
N THR A 40 9.43 4.54 -1.39
CA THR A 40 8.40 3.63 -1.97
C THR A 40 6.99 3.91 -1.46
N PHE A 41 6.87 4.57 -0.30
CA PHE A 41 5.61 4.95 0.31
C PHE A 41 5.52 6.46 0.47
N GLN A 42 5.72 6.95 1.70
CA GLN A 42 5.47 8.35 2.05
C GLN A 42 6.52 8.86 3.03
N PRO A 43 6.73 10.19 3.10
CA PRO A 43 7.61 10.79 4.08
C PRO A 43 7.19 10.44 5.51
N LEU A 44 8.18 10.20 6.37
CA LEU A 44 7.98 9.94 7.79
C LEU A 44 8.34 11.18 8.60
N ASN A 45 7.51 11.53 9.58
CA ASN A 45 7.84 12.59 10.53
C ASN A 45 8.87 12.11 11.58
N MET A 46 9.45 13.05 12.32
CA MET A 46 10.51 12.75 13.29
C MET A 46 10.07 11.76 14.39
N LYS A 47 8.79 11.77 14.81
CA LYS A 47 8.27 10.83 15.80
C LYS A 47 8.21 9.41 15.24
N GLN A 48 7.76 9.25 13.99
CA GLN A 48 7.71 7.96 13.29
C GLN A 48 9.12 7.40 13.05
N GLN A 49 10.07 8.24 12.63
CA GLN A 49 11.47 7.84 12.45
C GLN A 49 12.10 7.34 13.75
N LYS A 50 11.86 8.04 14.88
CA LYS A 50 12.31 7.59 16.21
C LYS A 50 11.69 6.25 16.60
N PHE A 51 10.42 6.02 16.27
CA PHE A 51 9.75 4.75 16.54
C PHE A 51 10.36 3.59 15.74
N ILE A 52 10.69 3.82 14.46
CA ILE A 52 11.36 2.83 13.60
C ILE A 52 12.73 2.48 14.17
N LEU A 53 13.54 3.50 14.51
CA LEU A 53 14.85 3.31 15.14
C LEU A 53 14.74 2.45 16.41
N TYR A 54 13.78 2.76 17.28
CA TYR A 54 13.54 1.97 18.49
C TYR A 54 13.13 0.53 18.17
N SER A 55 12.24 0.33 17.18
CA SER A 55 11.71 -0.98 16.80
C SER A 55 12.79 -1.89 16.21
N ILE A 56 13.64 -1.35 15.33
CA ILE A 56 14.72 -2.10 14.67
C ILE A 56 15.82 -2.42 15.69
N ASN A 57 16.23 -1.46 16.51
CA ASN A 57 17.20 -1.70 17.57
C ASN A 57 16.70 -2.77 18.56
N LYS A 58 15.43 -2.68 18.98
CA LYS A 58 14.81 -3.70 19.84
C LYS A 58 14.83 -5.07 19.17
N TYR A 59 14.50 -5.17 17.88
CA TYR A 59 14.57 -6.43 17.14
C TYR A 59 15.97 -7.01 17.14
N GLN A 60 16.97 -6.22 16.75
CA GLN A 60 18.36 -6.67 16.65
C GLN A 60 18.91 -7.09 18.02
N THR A 61 18.52 -6.37 19.07
CA THR A 61 18.85 -6.73 20.47
C THR A 61 18.28 -8.08 20.80
N LEU A 62 16.99 -8.27 20.58
CA LEU A 62 16.33 -9.53 20.88
C LEU A 62 16.89 -10.69 20.05
N SER A 63 17.21 -10.47 18.78
CA SER A 63 17.79 -11.51 17.91
C SER A 63 19.22 -11.90 18.30
N HIS A 64 19.96 -11.00 18.96
CA HIS A 64 21.28 -11.33 19.52
C HIS A 64 21.17 -12.30 20.70
N PHE A 65 20.17 -12.11 21.57
CA PHE A 65 19.97 -12.96 22.76
C PHE A 65 19.14 -14.22 22.49
N VAL A 66 18.28 -14.19 21.49
CA VAL A 66 17.37 -15.29 21.16
C VAL A 66 17.47 -15.56 19.67
N PHE A 67 18.00 -16.72 19.31
CA PHE A 67 18.06 -17.14 17.91
C PHE A 67 16.81 -17.96 17.55
N MET A 68 15.98 -17.46 16.64
CA MET A 68 14.95 -18.26 15.99
C MET A 68 15.38 -18.64 14.57
N ARG A 69 15.31 -19.93 14.26
CA ARG A 69 15.50 -20.41 12.88
C ARG A 69 14.32 -20.00 12.02
N ASP A 70 14.59 -19.52 10.82
CA ASP A 70 13.57 -19.15 9.84
C ASP A 70 12.61 -20.31 9.51
N GLU A 71 13.07 -21.56 9.61
CA GLU A 71 12.27 -22.78 9.41
C GLU A 71 11.09 -22.87 10.38
N MET A 72 11.29 -22.47 11.64
CA MET A 72 10.24 -22.44 12.66
C MET A 72 9.13 -21.45 12.29
N PHE A 73 9.47 -20.43 11.50
CA PHE A 73 8.56 -19.38 11.08
C PHE A 73 7.62 -19.79 9.95
N SER A 74 8.06 -20.73 9.10
CA SER A 74 7.23 -21.30 8.02
C SER A 74 5.93 -21.94 8.52
N LEU A 75 5.90 -22.35 9.80
CA LEU A 75 4.75 -22.97 10.46
C LEU A 75 3.64 -21.98 10.81
N PHE A 76 3.96 -20.69 11.01
CA PHE A 76 3.00 -19.73 11.57
C PHE A 76 2.11 -19.04 10.53
N ARG A 77 2.41 -19.14 9.22
CA ARG A 77 1.64 -18.56 8.09
C ARG A 77 0.96 -17.21 8.39
N ILE A 78 1.66 -16.30 9.08
CA ILE A 78 1.05 -15.09 9.67
C ILE A 78 0.61 -14.10 8.58
N VAL A 79 1.39 -13.97 7.51
CA VAL A 79 1.03 -13.17 6.34
C VAL A 79 1.06 -14.04 5.10
N ASN A 80 -0.08 -14.12 4.44
CA ASN A 80 -0.21 -14.75 3.14
C ASN A 80 0.02 -13.68 2.05
N TYR A 81 1.28 -13.57 1.59
CA TYR A 81 1.67 -12.63 0.53
C TYR A 81 0.90 -12.85 -0.79
N TYR A 82 0.46 -14.09 -1.06
CA TYR A 82 -0.36 -14.38 -2.24
C TYR A 82 -1.75 -13.75 -2.12
N SER A 83 -2.39 -13.86 -0.96
CA SER A 83 -3.66 -13.19 -0.68
C SER A 83 -3.51 -11.67 -0.68
N LEU A 84 -2.42 -11.15 -0.12
CA LEU A 84 -2.11 -9.72 -0.13
C LEU A 84 -1.98 -9.17 -1.56
N LYS A 85 -1.25 -9.89 -2.44
CA LYS A 85 -1.11 -9.51 -3.85
C LYS A 85 -2.46 -9.42 -4.57
N LYS A 86 -3.41 -10.31 -4.24
CA LYS A 86 -4.77 -10.27 -4.80
C LYS A 86 -5.60 -9.12 -4.24
N ALA A 87 -5.53 -8.89 -2.93
CA ALA A 87 -6.39 -7.92 -2.26
C ALA A 87 -5.92 -6.46 -2.43
N ALA A 88 -4.61 -6.23 -2.44
CA ALA A 88 -4.00 -4.91 -2.53
C ALA A 88 -2.73 -4.96 -3.41
N PRO A 89 -2.89 -5.14 -4.74
CA PRO A 89 -1.75 -5.35 -5.66
C PRO A 89 -0.76 -4.19 -5.66
N VAL A 90 -1.24 -2.94 -5.60
CA VAL A 90 -0.38 -1.74 -5.56
C VAL A 90 0.44 -1.70 -4.28
N TYR A 91 -0.18 -1.97 -3.14
CA TYR A 91 0.52 -2.04 -1.85
C TYR A 91 1.58 -3.13 -1.87
N TYR A 92 1.25 -4.30 -2.43
CA TYR A 92 2.17 -5.43 -2.53
C TYR A 92 3.40 -5.09 -3.38
N GLU A 93 3.23 -4.46 -4.55
CA GLU A 93 4.37 -4.08 -5.39
C GLU A 93 5.25 -3.01 -4.70
N ARG A 94 4.67 -2.02 -4.02
CA ARG A 94 5.44 -1.06 -3.21
C ARG A 94 6.20 -1.73 -2.07
N PHE A 95 5.57 -2.69 -1.39
CA PHE A 95 6.24 -3.48 -0.34
C PHE A 95 7.40 -4.32 -0.91
N LYS A 96 7.21 -4.91 -2.09
CA LYS A 96 8.24 -5.69 -2.75
C LYS A 96 9.44 -4.80 -3.11
N GLU A 97 9.20 -3.65 -3.74
CA GLU A 97 10.25 -2.68 -4.08
C GLU A 97 10.98 -2.18 -2.82
N PHE A 98 10.22 -1.84 -1.77
CA PHE A 98 10.76 -1.48 -0.46
C PHE A 98 11.74 -2.54 0.05
N TRP A 99 11.31 -3.80 0.04
CA TRP A 99 12.09 -4.90 0.59
C TRP A 99 13.37 -5.16 -0.21
N GLU A 100 13.30 -5.07 -1.53
CA GLU A 100 14.47 -5.21 -2.42
C GLU A 100 15.49 -4.08 -2.18
N LEU A 101 15.03 -2.84 -2.03
CA LEU A 101 15.89 -1.69 -1.74
C LEU A 101 16.57 -1.82 -0.38
N PHE A 102 15.79 -2.16 0.65
CA PHE A 102 16.27 -2.30 2.01
C PHE A 102 17.29 -3.44 2.13
N THR A 103 16.97 -4.64 1.63
CA THR A 103 17.85 -5.81 1.78
C THR A 103 19.13 -5.72 0.97
N LYS A 104 19.17 -4.86 -0.07
CA LYS A 104 20.40 -4.53 -0.76
C LYS A 104 21.37 -3.72 0.11
N LEU A 105 20.86 -2.87 0.98
CA LEU A 105 21.67 -2.04 1.89
C LEU A 105 21.96 -2.73 3.23
N SER A 106 21.03 -3.56 3.70
CA SER A 106 21.09 -4.27 4.98
C SER A 106 20.87 -5.78 4.79
N PRO A 107 21.81 -6.50 4.14
CA PRO A 107 21.62 -7.90 3.75
C PRO A 107 21.49 -8.86 4.93
N GLU A 108 22.10 -8.53 6.07
CA GLU A 108 22.03 -9.34 7.31
C GLU A 108 20.60 -9.44 7.87
N LEU A 109 19.75 -8.47 7.52
CA LEU A 109 18.35 -8.41 7.94
C LEU A 109 17.39 -9.05 6.93
N ASN A 110 17.90 -9.66 5.86
CA ASN A 110 17.09 -10.38 4.86
C ASN A 110 16.65 -11.77 5.38
N THR A 111 15.82 -11.76 6.42
CA THR A 111 15.24 -12.96 7.03
C THR A 111 13.72 -12.94 6.88
N ASN A 112 13.09 -14.12 6.85
CA ASN A 112 11.62 -14.18 6.75
C ASN A 112 10.92 -13.53 7.96
N LEU A 113 11.52 -13.69 9.15
CA LEU A 113 11.05 -13.07 10.38
C LEU A 113 11.09 -11.54 10.29
N PHE A 114 12.23 -10.97 9.90
CA PHE A 114 12.35 -9.52 9.81
C PHE A 114 11.52 -8.94 8.67
N ARG A 115 11.32 -9.69 7.57
CA ARG A 115 10.41 -9.32 6.49
C ARG A 115 8.98 -9.17 6.99
N LEU A 116 8.49 -10.13 7.78
CA LEU A 116 7.17 -10.04 8.38
C LEU A 116 7.07 -8.85 9.34
N LYS A 117 8.06 -8.69 10.24
CA LYS A 117 8.07 -7.55 11.16
C LYS A 117 8.10 -6.22 10.44
N SER A 118 8.88 -6.11 9.37
CA SER A 118 8.94 -4.93 8.52
C SER A 118 7.58 -4.67 7.89
N PHE A 119 6.93 -5.69 7.34
CA PHE A 119 5.57 -5.56 6.82
C PHE A 119 4.60 -5.04 7.89
N ALA A 120 4.58 -5.65 9.08
CA ALA A 120 3.72 -5.20 10.18
C ALA A 120 4.05 -3.76 10.62
N LEU A 121 5.34 -3.41 10.73
CA LEU A 121 5.81 -2.07 11.07
C LEU A 121 5.31 -1.05 10.05
N MET A 122 5.40 -1.36 8.75
CA MET A 122 4.92 -0.49 7.68
C MET A 122 3.42 -0.21 7.78
N THR A 123 2.60 -1.18 8.20
CA THR A 123 1.14 -0.96 8.34
C THR A 123 0.77 0.11 9.37
N ASN A 124 1.67 0.44 10.31
CA ASN A 124 1.46 1.54 11.27
C ASN A 124 1.57 2.93 10.63
N PHE A 125 2.25 3.02 9.48
CA PHE A 125 2.53 4.30 8.82
C PHE A 125 1.82 4.39 7.48
N ALA A 126 1.78 3.30 6.73
CA ALA A 126 1.03 3.15 5.50
C ALA A 126 0.00 2.03 5.71
N PRO A 127 -1.22 2.35 6.18
CA PRO A 127 -2.27 1.36 6.35
C PRO A 127 -2.53 0.61 5.05
N LEU A 128 -2.88 -0.67 5.14
CA LEU A 128 -3.27 -1.49 3.98
C LEU A 128 -4.44 -0.88 3.22
N VAL A 129 -5.30 -0.17 3.95
CA VAL A 129 -6.32 0.72 3.42
C VAL A 129 -5.75 2.14 3.52
N ALA A 130 -4.87 2.51 2.60
CA ALA A 130 -4.53 3.93 2.44
C ALA A 130 -5.85 4.72 2.29
N PRO A 131 -5.94 6.00 2.69
CA PRO A 131 -7.08 6.81 2.29
C PRO A 131 -7.15 6.74 0.77
N LEU A 132 -8.15 6.00 0.28
CA LEU A 132 -8.27 5.70 -1.12
C LEU A 132 -8.35 7.04 -1.85
N ALA A 133 -7.51 7.23 -2.88
CA ALA A 133 -7.47 8.52 -3.58
C ALA A 133 -8.90 8.86 -4.03
N PRO A 134 -9.43 10.01 -3.60
CA PRO A 134 -10.78 10.41 -4.01
C PRO A 134 -10.75 10.73 -5.50
N ILE A 135 -11.68 10.16 -6.25
CA ILE A 135 -11.90 10.46 -7.65
C ILE A 135 -13.38 10.64 -7.89
N THR A 136 -13.73 11.72 -8.59
CA THR A 136 -15.08 11.98 -9.06
C THR A 136 -15.24 11.52 -10.51
N ILE A 137 -16.26 10.73 -10.79
CA ILE A 137 -16.51 10.15 -12.12
C ILE A 137 -17.92 10.52 -12.58
N ALA A 138 -18.04 11.03 -13.80
CA ALA A 138 -19.31 11.13 -14.50
C ALA A 138 -19.47 9.98 -15.49
N ILE A 139 -20.66 9.36 -15.53
CA ILE A 139 -20.99 8.30 -16.49
C ILE A 139 -22.03 8.81 -17.47
N TYR A 140 -21.75 8.66 -18.76
CA TYR A 140 -22.68 8.97 -19.84
C TYR A 140 -22.99 7.71 -20.67
N SER A 141 -24.28 7.51 -20.96
CA SER A 141 -24.71 6.47 -21.89
C SER A 141 -26.02 6.87 -22.56
N GLU A 142 -26.07 6.69 -23.88
CA GLU A 142 -27.24 7.00 -24.71
C GLU A 142 -28.40 5.99 -24.55
N PHE A 143 -28.13 4.81 -23.97
CA PHE A 143 -29.12 3.72 -23.96
C PHE A 143 -30.16 3.85 -22.84
N SER A 144 -29.74 4.03 -21.58
CA SER A 144 -30.64 4.30 -20.46
C SER A 144 -29.88 4.57 -19.16
N GLY A 145 -30.52 5.20 -18.17
CA GLY A 145 -29.98 5.32 -16.81
C GLY A 145 -29.73 3.97 -16.11
N PHE A 146 -30.38 2.89 -16.54
CA PHE A 146 -30.10 1.55 -16.01
C PHE A 146 -28.71 1.06 -16.40
N LEU A 147 -28.27 1.36 -17.62
CA LEU A 147 -26.91 1.03 -18.05
C LEU A 147 -25.88 1.85 -17.29
N SER A 148 -26.14 3.14 -17.06
CA SER A 148 -25.27 3.97 -16.23
C SER A 148 -25.11 3.40 -14.82
N ASN A 149 -26.21 3.00 -14.16
CA ASN A 149 -26.15 2.36 -12.84
C ASN A 149 -25.36 1.04 -12.86
N TYR A 150 -25.56 0.21 -13.87
CA TYR A 150 -24.80 -1.04 -14.05
C TYR A 150 -23.29 -0.77 -14.18
N LEU A 151 -22.90 0.23 -14.97
CA LEU A 151 -21.50 0.64 -15.11
C LEU A 151 -20.94 1.18 -13.79
N MET A 152 -21.68 2.03 -13.08
CA MET A 152 -21.29 2.55 -11.76
C MET A 152 -21.00 1.42 -10.78
N ASP A 153 -21.88 0.42 -10.70
CA ASP A 153 -21.72 -0.73 -9.81
C ASP A 153 -20.50 -1.57 -10.17
N HIS A 154 -20.28 -1.86 -11.46
CA HIS A 154 -19.14 -2.64 -11.92
C HIS A 154 -17.80 -1.92 -11.69
N ILE A 155 -17.74 -0.63 -12.01
CA ILE A 155 -16.57 0.22 -11.78
C ILE A 155 -16.28 0.29 -10.28
N THR A 156 -17.29 0.53 -9.46
CA THR A 156 -17.15 0.54 -7.99
C THR A 156 -16.60 -0.78 -7.49
N LEU A 157 -17.18 -1.91 -7.92
CA LEU A 157 -16.77 -3.22 -7.48
C LEU A 157 -15.31 -3.52 -7.82
N TYR A 158 -14.87 -3.14 -9.01
CA TYR A 158 -13.51 -3.37 -9.50
C TYR A 158 -12.49 -2.48 -8.78
N PHE A 159 -12.84 -1.23 -8.51
CA PHE A 159 -11.90 -0.20 -8.05
C PHE A 159 -11.97 0.12 -6.54
N LYS A 160 -12.98 -0.38 -5.80
CA LYS A 160 -13.19 -0.09 -4.37
C LYS A 160 -11.99 -0.37 -3.45
N ALA A 161 -11.10 -1.27 -3.84
CA ALA A 161 -9.91 -1.60 -3.05
C ALA A 161 -8.80 -0.55 -3.19
N ASN A 162 -8.84 0.26 -4.24
CA ASN A 162 -7.75 1.17 -4.62
C ASN A 162 -8.18 2.65 -4.63
N TYR A 163 -9.46 2.98 -4.82
CA TYR A 163 -9.95 4.36 -4.96
C TYR A 163 -11.27 4.61 -4.22
N LYS A 164 -11.46 5.86 -3.77
CA LYS A 164 -12.73 6.34 -3.25
C LYS A 164 -13.46 7.04 -4.40
N ILE A 165 -14.23 6.24 -5.14
CA ILE A 165 -14.99 6.75 -6.28
C ILE A 165 -16.28 7.41 -5.78
N THR A 166 -16.53 8.63 -6.25
CA THR A 166 -17.80 9.33 -6.08
C THR A 166 -18.36 9.62 -7.46
N PHE A 167 -19.61 9.28 -7.72
CA PHE A 167 -20.24 9.60 -9.00
C PHE A 167 -20.92 10.96 -8.93
N VAL A 168 -20.79 11.73 -10.01
CA VAL A 168 -21.36 13.06 -10.17
C VAL A 168 -22.13 13.14 -11.48
N ASP A 169 -23.17 13.95 -11.51
CA ASP A 169 -24.05 14.09 -12.69
C ASP A 169 -23.48 15.04 -13.76
N SER A 170 -22.53 15.90 -13.37
CA SER A 170 -21.98 16.97 -14.20
C SER A 170 -20.55 16.65 -14.64
N PHE A 171 -20.25 16.85 -15.92
CA PHE A 171 -18.88 16.66 -16.47
C PHE A 171 -17.87 17.66 -15.91
N LEU A 172 -18.34 18.84 -15.47
CA LEU A 172 -17.53 19.88 -14.85
C LEU A 172 -17.03 19.51 -13.46
N ASP A 173 -17.83 18.74 -12.73
CA ASP A 173 -17.53 18.34 -11.35
C ASP A 173 -16.79 17.00 -11.29
N ALA A 174 -16.48 16.42 -12.46
CA ALA A 174 -15.83 15.12 -12.59
C ALA A 174 -14.33 15.28 -12.91
N ASP A 175 -13.52 14.43 -12.29
CA ASP A 175 -12.12 14.24 -12.67
C ASP A 175 -11.97 13.38 -13.93
N LEU A 176 -12.96 12.52 -14.20
CA LEU A 176 -12.99 11.61 -15.34
C LEU A 176 -14.42 11.41 -15.85
N VAL A 177 -14.61 11.47 -17.17
CA VAL A 177 -15.84 11.04 -17.85
C VAL A 177 -15.65 9.65 -18.42
N ILE A 178 -16.60 8.75 -18.15
CA ILE A 178 -16.69 7.42 -18.77
C ILE A 178 -17.94 7.37 -19.62
N SER A 179 -17.79 7.00 -20.88
CA SER A 179 -18.90 6.98 -21.83
C SER A 179 -18.98 5.71 -22.65
N THR A 180 -20.18 5.27 -23.01
CA THR A 180 -20.37 4.20 -24.01
C THR A 180 -20.37 4.71 -25.45
N THR A 181 -20.37 6.03 -25.65
CA THR A 181 -20.35 6.68 -26.97
C THR A 181 -19.37 7.84 -27.00
N THR A 182 -19.03 8.31 -28.21
CA THR A 182 -18.19 9.49 -28.37
C THR A 182 -18.94 10.75 -27.94
N ILE A 183 -18.31 11.60 -27.13
CA ILE A 183 -18.83 12.90 -26.71
C ILE A 183 -18.03 14.01 -27.42
N HIS A 184 -18.68 15.09 -27.82
CA HIS A 184 -17.99 16.20 -28.46
C HIS A 184 -17.02 16.86 -27.47
N PRO A 185 -15.78 17.21 -27.88
CA PRO A 185 -14.78 17.78 -26.97
C PRO A 185 -15.24 19.05 -26.24
N ASP A 186 -16.08 19.86 -26.89
CA ASP A 186 -16.62 21.09 -26.31
C ASP A 186 -17.54 20.83 -25.10
N GLU A 187 -18.18 19.66 -25.04
CA GLU A 187 -19.03 19.26 -23.90
C GLU A 187 -18.20 18.77 -22.71
N LEU A 188 -17.00 18.26 -22.96
CA LEU A 188 -16.11 17.73 -21.93
C LEU A 188 -15.39 18.81 -21.13
N LEU A 189 -15.31 20.04 -21.65
CA LEU A 189 -14.73 21.22 -20.98
C LEU A 189 -13.32 20.97 -20.40
N GLY A 190 -12.55 20.10 -21.06
CA GLY A 190 -11.19 19.73 -20.66
C GLY A 190 -11.10 18.50 -19.74
N THR A 191 -12.23 17.97 -19.27
CA THR A 191 -12.28 16.74 -18.48
C THR A 191 -11.87 15.53 -19.35
N PRO A 192 -10.96 14.67 -18.88
CA PRO A 192 -10.55 13.47 -19.60
C PRO A 192 -11.75 12.53 -19.88
N LEU A 193 -11.77 11.94 -21.08
CA LEU A 193 -12.77 10.95 -21.49
C LEU A 193 -12.13 9.57 -21.67
N VAL A 194 -12.83 8.53 -21.22
CA VAL A 194 -12.60 7.13 -21.60
C VAL A 194 -13.88 6.57 -22.20
N ILE A 195 -13.76 6.04 -23.43
CA ILE A 195 -14.86 5.35 -24.11
C ILE A 195 -14.74 3.86 -23.81
N VAL A 196 -15.83 3.26 -23.34
CA VAL A 196 -15.89 1.85 -22.92
C VAL A 196 -17.02 1.11 -23.61
N GLU A 197 -16.92 -0.22 -23.66
CA GLU A 197 -18.03 -1.04 -24.08
C GLU A 197 -19.11 -1.13 -22.97
N PRO A 198 -20.40 -1.27 -23.31
CA PRO A 198 -21.47 -1.46 -22.32
C PRO A 198 -21.25 -2.63 -21.36
N THR A 199 -20.49 -3.65 -21.79
CA THR A 199 -20.21 -4.86 -21.02
C THR A 199 -18.98 -4.76 -20.11
N LEU A 200 -18.18 -3.69 -20.22
CA LEU A 200 -16.90 -3.49 -19.52
C LEU A 200 -15.95 -4.70 -19.59
N ASN A 201 -15.14 -4.75 -20.64
CA ASN A 201 -14.13 -5.79 -20.80
C ASN A 201 -12.83 -5.46 -20.01
N ALA A 202 -11.89 -6.40 -19.98
CA ALA A 202 -10.63 -6.22 -19.24
C ALA A 202 -9.78 -5.03 -19.75
N ASN A 203 -9.87 -4.71 -21.05
CA ASN A 203 -9.17 -3.57 -21.63
C ASN A 203 -9.81 -2.25 -21.19
N ASP A 204 -11.14 -2.18 -21.06
CA ASP A 204 -11.85 -1.01 -20.53
C ASP A 204 -11.37 -0.69 -19.11
N PHE A 205 -11.30 -1.70 -18.23
CA PHE A 205 -10.78 -1.53 -16.88
C PHE A 205 -9.32 -1.07 -16.86
N PHE A 206 -8.48 -1.59 -17.77
CA PHE A 206 -7.10 -1.16 -17.91
C PHE A 206 -7.00 0.33 -18.33
N LEU A 207 -7.80 0.76 -19.31
CA LEU A 207 -7.82 2.15 -19.76
C LEU A 207 -8.32 3.11 -18.67
N ILE A 208 -9.40 2.75 -17.96
CA ILE A 208 -9.91 3.53 -16.81
C ILE A 208 -8.81 3.66 -15.75
N GLN A 209 -8.15 2.56 -15.39
CA GLN A 209 -7.07 2.53 -14.41
C GLN A 209 -5.91 3.45 -14.83
N GLN A 210 -5.48 3.38 -16.09
CA GLN A 210 -4.41 4.22 -16.61
C GLN A 210 -4.79 5.70 -16.48
N ARG A 211 -6.03 6.06 -16.84
CA ARG A 211 -6.48 7.45 -16.80
C ARG A 211 -6.60 8.00 -15.39
N ILE A 212 -7.11 7.19 -14.46
CA ILE A 212 -7.14 7.48 -13.03
C ILE A 212 -5.72 7.78 -12.50
N GLN A 213 -4.73 6.97 -12.87
CA GLN A 213 -3.35 7.18 -12.43
C GLN A 213 -2.74 8.48 -13.00
N GLU A 214 -3.04 8.81 -14.25
CA GLU A 214 -2.61 10.08 -14.85
C GLU A 214 -3.21 11.30 -14.13
N ILE A 215 -4.47 11.22 -13.70
CA ILE A 215 -5.14 12.27 -12.92
C ILE A 215 -4.48 12.42 -11.55
N ILE A 216 -4.27 11.31 -10.83
CA ILE A 216 -3.65 11.32 -9.50
C ILE A 216 -2.24 11.90 -9.56
N ASN A 217 -1.47 11.61 -10.61
CA ASN A 217 -0.09 12.09 -10.75
C ASN A 217 0.02 13.57 -11.14
N ARG A 218 -1.07 14.21 -11.58
CA ARG A 218 -1.11 15.64 -11.92
C ARG A 218 -1.49 16.53 -10.72
N ASN A 219 -2.15 15.94 -9.72
CA ASN A 219 -2.58 16.60 -8.48
C ASN A 219 -1.53 16.45 -7.37
#